data_AF-A0A8X6IB42-F1
#
_entry.id   AF-A0A8X6IB42-F1
#
_cell.length_a   1.000
_cell.length_b   1.000
_cell.length_c   1.000
_cell.angle_alpha   90.00
_cell.angle_beta   90.00
_cell.angle_gamma   90.00
#
_symmetry.space_group_name_H-M   'P 1'
#
loop_
_entity.id
_entity.type
_entity.pdbx_description
1 polymer ?
#
loop_
_entity_poly.entity_id
_entity_poly.type
_entity_poly.pdbx_seq_one_letter_code
_entity_poly.pdbx_strand_id
1 'polypeptide(L)'
;MKLIEDFNEMPTLGFIISTQLAIRLWNLSNVLQFIHEYLNNSPLSLDFWWGRLENQVKAMAESIVGIPSTLKEDLVAVIIPIGYHIKAMRTFLHYSPDAVNRLYFAELQVNSWTPYGTVETESFERILANDRRLTYGFRFSLACNDCFEDIIEEVFYYVRDPAMYYTEHTASNELQSYWTFRMIGDLSSFINVVESPFEDIVRSDYTAEELAFMYSLKKKSRAGIEYFLKHLPRPRVETICERHFSSLLAPTSEGGLLALPARLEEQRSDALYFLLSSLSENVRGNILRRNAYEVLNIFLRYPFFGLFDKFSTILVNHLREIDTLYLLVRIVHLRYLNVHLFGYQLFQNFWRICPEGYKTYVINTCTTSFFPDQELVLSAIREAEGIHAA
;
A
#
# COMPACT_ATOMS: atom_id res chain seq x y z
N MET A 1 -6.56 -7.37 24.52
CA MET A 1 -5.40 -6.93 23.68
C MET A 1 -5.39 -5.41 23.50
N LYS A 2 -4.54 -4.67 24.22
CA LYS A 2 -4.35 -3.19 24.09
C LYS A 2 -3.39 -2.78 22.94
N LEU A 3 -3.30 -3.60 21.90
CA LEU A 3 -2.18 -3.60 20.93
C LEU A 3 -2.16 -2.46 19.90
N ILE A 4 -3.10 -1.52 19.92
CA ILE A 4 -3.31 -0.61 18.79
C ILE A 4 -3.01 0.86 19.14
N GLU A 5 -2.91 1.20 20.43
CA GLU A 5 -2.63 2.58 20.86
C GLU A 5 -1.17 3.03 20.57
N ASP A 6 -0.24 2.10 20.31
CA ASP A 6 1.19 2.41 20.19
C ASP A 6 1.72 2.60 18.75
N PHE A 7 0.89 2.56 17.70
CA PHE A 7 1.42 2.85 16.35
C PHE A 7 1.78 4.33 16.15
N ASN A 8 1.49 5.17 17.15
CA ASN A 8 1.96 6.54 17.24
C ASN A 8 3.40 6.66 17.78
N GLU A 9 4.19 5.58 17.81
CA GLU A 9 5.63 5.69 18.02
C GLU A 9 6.22 6.54 16.89
N MET A 10 6.33 7.83 17.17
CA MET A 10 6.90 8.80 16.26
C MET A 10 8.29 8.32 15.84
N PRO A 11 8.65 8.45 14.55
CA PRO A 11 9.99 8.13 14.13
C PRO A 11 11.00 8.95 14.93
N THR A 12 12.22 8.42 15.08
CA THR A 12 13.29 9.15 15.75
C THR A 12 13.52 10.49 15.05
N LEU A 13 13.96 11.50 15.80
CA LEU A 13 14.24 12.82 15.24
C LEU A 13 15.24 12.75 14.06
N GLY A 14 16.26 11.88 14.17
CA GLY A 14 17.24 11.64 13.10
C GLY A 14 16.56 11.15 11.82
N PHE A 15 15.67 10.18 11.93
CA PHE A 15 14.92 9.66 10.79
C PHE A 15 13.98 10.71 10.17
N ILE A 16 13.30 11.52 10.99
CA ILE A 16 12.45 12.63 10.50
C ILE A 16 13.31 13.64 9.71
N ILE A 17 14.48 13.99 10.23
CA ILE A 17 15.41 14.92 9.55
C ILE A 17 15.88 14.32 8.22
N SER A 18 16.31 13.06 8.21
CA SER A 18 16.73 12.35 6.99
C SER A 18 15.63 12.29 5.94
N THR A 19 14.41 11.96 6.36
CA THR A 19 13.22 11.95 5.50
C THR A 19 12.96 13.33 4.89
N GLN A 20 12.96 14.39 5.69
CA GLN A 20 12.74 15.75 5.22
C GLN A 20 13.83 16.22 4.25
N LEU A 21 15.10 15.87 4.51
CA LEU A 21 16.20 16.15 3.59
C LEU A 21 16.04 15.38 2.27
N ALA A 22 15.70 14.10 2.31
CA ALA A 22 15.47 13.30 1.11
C ALA A 22 14.31 13.86 0.27
N ILE A 23 13.19 14.22 0.90
CA ILE A 23 12.06 14.88 0.23
C ILE A 23 12.53 16.16 -0.47
N ARG A 24 13.35 16.99 0.20
CA ARG A 24 13.90 18.22 -0.42
C ARG A 24 14.79 17.91 -1.62
N LEU A 25 15.64 16.89 -1.54
CA LEU A 25 16.50 16.48 -2.66
C LEU A 25 15.67 16.03 -3.86
N TRP A 26 14.61 15.25 -3.63
CA TRP A 26 13.68 14.83 -4.68
C TRP A 26 12.88 15.98 -5.30
N ASN A 27 12.74 17.11 -4.58
CA ASN A 27 12.06 18.32 -5.03
C ASN A 27 13.01 19.38 -5.61
N LEU A 28 14.30 19.09 -5.81
CA LEU A 28 15.20 20.01 -6.49
C LEU A 28 14.77 20.19 -7.96
N SER A 29 14.89 21.40 -8.49
CA SER A 29 14.39 21.75 -9.83
C SER A 29 14.97 20.89 -10.94
N ASN A 30 16.25 20.52 -10.85
CA ASN A 30 16.91 19.64 -11.81
C ASN A 30 16.42 18.18 -11.72
N VAL A 31 16.08 17.70 -10.52
CA VAL A 31 15.48 16.37 -10.32
C VAL A 31 14.05 16.36 -10.87
N LEU A 32 13.26 17.40 -10.57
CA LEU A 32 11.91 17.56 -11.10
C LEU A 32 11.89 17.70 -12.63
N GLN A 33 12.84 18.43 -13.21
CA GLN A 33 13.01 18.53 -14.66
C GLN A 33 13.31 17.16 -15.26
N PHE A 34 14.22 16.39 -14.67
CA PHE A 34 14.54 15.04 -15.13
C PHE A 34 13.31 14.13 -15.07
N ILE A 35 12.54 14.15 -13.98
CA ILE A 35 11.28 13.39 -13.84
C ILE A 35 10.30 13.79 -14.96
N HIS A 36 10.20 15.09 -15.27
CA HIS A 36 9.30 15.59 -16.31
C HIS A 36 9.71 15.16 -17.71
N GLU A 37 11.00 15.31 -18.07
CA GLU A 37 11.54 14.88 -19.37
C GLU A 37 11.36 13.37 -19.58
N TYR A 38 11.57 12.60 -18.53
CA TYR A 38 11.44 11.15 -18.52
C TYR A 38 10.02 10.64 -18.81
N LEU A 39 8.98 11.27 -18.27
CA LEU A 39 7.58 10.87 -18.50
C LEU A 39 7.09 11.13 -19.93
N ASN A 40 7.82 11.96 -20.68
CA ASN A 40 7.55 12.18 -22.10
C ASN A 40 8.18 11.08 -22.99
N ASN A 41 9.00 10.18 -22.42
CA ASN A 41 9.69 9.10 -23.12
C ASN A 41 9.04 7.73 -22.84
N SER A 42 9.27 6.75 -23.73
CA SER A 42 8.57 5.44 -23.75
C SER A 42 8.62 4.63 -22.43
N PRO A 43 7.52 3.95 -22.03
CA PRO A 43 7.40 3.16 -20.79
C PRO A 43 8.42 2.03 -20.64
N LEU A 44 8.94 1.47 -21.74
CA LEU A 44 9.83 0.30 -21.71
C LEU A 44 11.22 0.60 -21.12
N SER A 45 11.54 1.88 -20.89
CA SER A 45 12.81 2.29 -20.28
C SER A 45 12.67 2.75 -18.81
N LEU A 46 11.47 2.62 -18.23
CA LEU A 46 11.10 3.23 -16.95
C LEU A 46 12.10 2.84 -15.83
N ASP A 47 12.28 1.54 -15.58
CA ASP A 47 13.07 1.08 -14.42
C ASP A 47 14.55 1.43 -14.50
N PHE A 48 15.15 1.32 -15.68
CA PHE A 48 16.57 1.61 -15.89
C PHE A 48 16.91 3.08 -15.62
N TRP A 49 16.10 4.00 -16.15
CA TRP A 49 16.32 5.44 -15.93
C TRP A 49 15.97 5.86 -14.52
N TRP A 50 14.94 5.24 -13.92
CA TRP A 50 14.58 5.52 -12.54
C TRP A 50 15.74 5.21 -11.59
N GLY A 51 16.40 4.06 -11.77
CA GLY A 51 17.60 3.71 -11.01
C GLY A 51 18.77 4.69 -11.20
N ARG A 52 18.91 5.29 -12.40
CA ARG A 52 19.90 6.37 -12.61
C ARG A 52 19.57 7.62 -11.83
N LEU A 53 18.30 8.02 -11.80
CA LEU A 53 17.83 9.16 -11.04
C LEU A 53 18.02 8.94 -9.54
N GLU A 54 17.67 7.76 -9.02
CA GLU A 54 17.91 7.39 -7.62
C GLU A 54 19.39 7.46 -7.26
N ASN A 55 20.28 6.94 -8.11
CA ASN A 55 21.73 7.05 -7.91
C ASN A 55 22.22 8.50 -7.93
N GLN A 56 21.63 9.35 -8.77
CA GLN A 56 21.96 10.77 -8.80
C GLN A 56 21.53 11.48 -7.51
N VAL A 57 20.30 11.23 -7.03
CA VAL A 57 19.79 11.80 -5.76
C VAL A 57 20.62 11.29 -4.57
N LYS A 58 21.02 10.01 -4.59
CA LYS A 58 21.94 9.42 -3.60
C LYS A 58 23.30 10.11 -3.61
N ALA A 59 23.91 10.32 -4.78
CA ALA A 59 25.18 11.03 -4.89
C ALA A 59 25.08 12.47 -4.37
N MET A 60 23.95 13.15 -4.60
CA MET A 60 23.67 14.47 -4.02
C MET A 60 23.67 14.42 -2.49
N ALA A 61 23.00 13.43 -1.88
CA ALA A 61 22.98 13.25 -0.44
C ALA A 61 24.38 13.00 0.16
N GLU A 62 25.18 12.14 -0.49
CA GLU A 62 26.55 11.85 -0.07
C GLU A 62 27.44 13.10 -0.11
N SER A 63 27.22 13.98 -1.09
CA SER A 63 27.96 15.23 -1.29
C SER A 63 27.65 16.34 -0.26
N ILE A 64 26.60 16.20 0.55
CA ILE A 64 26.25 17.23 1.54
C ILE A 64 27.35 17.35 2.60
N VAL A 65 27.93 18.54 2.74
CA VAL A 65 28.98 18.84 3.73
C VAL A 65 28.35 19.21 5.07
N GLY A 66 28.97 18.78 6.17
CA GLY A 66 28.56 19.18 7.53
C GLY A 66 27.50 18.29 8.19
N ILE A 67 27.07 17.21 7.54
CA ILE A 67 26.16 16.21 8.12
C ILE A 67 26.96 15.03 8.70
N PRO A 68 26.65 14.56 9.93
CA PRO A 68 27.27 13.37 10.52
C PRO A 68 27.12 12.11 9.64
N SER A 69 28.09 11.19 9.69
CA SER A 69 28.07 9.97 8.88
C SER A 69 26.82 9.11 9.11
N THR A 70 26.38 8.97 10.36
CA THR A 70 25.17 8.23 10.72
C THR A 70 23.92 8.83 10.06
N LEU A 71 23.78 10.16 10.07
CA LEU A 71 22.66 10.82 9.41
C LEU A 71 22.75 10.72 7.88
N LYS A 72 23.96 10.66 7.30
CA LYS A 72 24.13 10.39 5.86
C LYS A 72 23.68 8.98 5.50
N GLU A 73 24.00 7.99 6.31
CA GLU A 73 23.55 6.59 6.12
C GLU A 73 22.01 6.52 6.16
N ASP A 74 21.39 7.14 7.17
CA ASP A 74 19.93 7.26 7.28
C ASP A 74 19.31 7.99 6.08
N LEU A 75 19.93 9.09 5.63
CA LEU A 75 19.47 9.87 4.47
C LEU A 75 19.51 9.05 3.18
N VAL A 76 20.62 8.37 2.92
CA VAL A 76 20.78 7.49 1.74
C VAL A 76 19.73 6.38 1.75
N ALA A 77 19.42 5.85 2.94
CA ALA A 77 18.47 4.77 3.09
C ALA A 77 17.01 5.14 2.82
N VAL A 78 16.61 6.38 3.10
CA VAL A 78 15.22 6.82 2.85
C VAL A 78 15.03 7.36 1.43
N ILE A 79 16.10 7.69 0.70
CA ILE A 79 16.03 8.21 -0.68
C ILE A 79 15.35 7.23 -1.63
N ILE A 80 15.71 5.94 -1.59
CA ILE A 80 15.15 4.93 -2.50
C ILE A 80 13.66 4.70 -2.21
N PRO A 81 13.22 4.43 -0.96
CA PRO A 81 11.80 4.36 -0.64
C PRO A 81 10.99 5.58 -1.10
N ILE A 82 11.46 6.80 -0.79
CA ILE A 82 10.80 8.03 -1.22
C ILE A 82 10.71 8.10 -2.75
N GLY A 83 11.81 7.81 -3.46
CA GLY A 83 11.82 7.74 -4.92
C GLY A 83 10.77 6.76 -5.45
N TYR A 84 10.70 5.57 -4.87
CA TYR A 84 9.70 4.57 -5.24
C TYR A 84 8.26 5.07 -5.07
N HIS A 85 7.95 5.81 -3.98
CA HIS A 85 6.65 6.46 -3.78
C HIS A 85 6.35 7.50 -4.87
N ILE A 86 7.32 8.38 -5.17
CA ILE A 86 7.21 9.38 -6.24
C ILE A 86 6.91 8.71 -7.58
N LYS A 87 7.66 7.65 -7.92
CA LYS A 87 7.47 6.88 -9.14
C LYS A 87 6.07 6.30 -9.22
N ALA A 88 5.59 5.64 -8.17
CA ALA A 88 4.28 5.01 -8.17
C ALA A 88 3.14 6.00 -8.33
N MET A 89 3.22 7.15 -7.66
CA MET A 89 2.26 8.24 -7.82
C MET A 89 2.27 8.81 -9.24
N ARG A 90 3.45 8.98 -9.85
CA ARG A 90 3.57 9.43 -11.24
C ARG A 90 2.98 8.42 -12.21
N THR A 91 3.26 7.14 -12.03
CA THR A 91 2.69 6.05 -12.81
C THR A 91 1.16 6.07 -12.74
N PHE A 92 0.59 6.24 -11.55
CA PHE A 92 -0.86 6.39 -11.38
C PHE A 92 -1.44 7.56 -12.20
N LEU A 93 -0.79 8.73 -12.14
CA LEU A 93 -1.27 9.89 -12.89
C LEU A 93 -1.07 9.74 -14.40
N HIS A 94 0.00 9.09 -14.84
CA HIS A 94 0.28 8.85 -16.25
C HIS A 94 -0.80 7.99 -16.92
N TYR A 95 -1.33 7.00 -16.20
CA TYR A 95 -2.41 6.13 -16.69
C TYR A 95 -3.80 6.75 -16.57
N SER A 96 -3.93 7.99 -16.07
CA SER A 96 -5.18 8.73 -16.11
C SER A 96 -5.21 9.60 -17.38
N PRO A 97 -6.09 9.29 -18.37
CA PRO A 97 -6.21 10.05 -19.62
C PRO A 97 -6.48 11.55 -19.41
N ASP A 98 -7.04 11.90 -18.25
CA ASP A 98 -7.45 13.25 -17.88
C ASP A 98 -6.38 14.01 -17.07
N ALA A 99 -5.38 13.33 -16.51
CA ALA A 99 -4.33 13.94 -15.68
C ALA A 99 -3.10 14.41 -16.48
N VAL A 100 -3.20 14.47 -17.82
CA VAL A 100 -2.10 14.69 -18.78
C VAL A 100 -1.46 16.09 -18.70
N ASN A 101 -1.93 16.96 -17.82
CA ASN A 101 -1.35 18.30 -17.69
C ASN A 101 -0.12 18.28 -16.75
N ARG A 102 1.04 18.66 -17.30
CA ARG A 102 2.35 18.10 -16.91
C ARG A 102 3.11 18.85 -15.78
N LEU A 103 2.53 19.91 -15.24
CA LEU A 103 3.18 20.83 -14.27
C LEU A 103 2.69 20.66 -12.81
N TYR A 104 1.67 19.85 -12.57
CA TYR A 104 0.85 19.89 -11.35
C TYR A 104 1.49 19.17 -10.16
N PHE A 105 2.35 18.21 -10.44
CA PHE A 105 2.82 17.29 -9.42
C PHE A 105 3.84 17.91 -8.46
N ALA A 106 4.67 18.85 -8.94
CA ALA A 106 5.68 19.49 -8.08
C ALA A 106 5.04 20.30 -6.94
N GLU A 107 3.87 20.91 -7.18
CA GLU A 107 3.14 21.69 -6.18
C GLU A 107 2.37 20.78 -5.20
N LEU A 108 1.82 19.66 -5.69
CA LEU A 108 1.09 18.69 -4.88
C LEU A 108 1.99 17.88 -3.94
N GLN A 109 3.27 17.73 -4.28
CA GLN A 109 4.19 16.93 -3.48
C GLN A 109 4.61 17.59 -2.17
N VAL A 110 4.68 18.92 -2.05
CA VAL A 110 5.36 19.53 -0.89
C VAL A 110 4.61 19.36 0.43
N ASN A 111 3.27 19.24 0.40
CA ASN A 111 2.45 19.32 1.60
C ASN A 111 1.83 17.99 2.07
N SER A 112 2.00 16.90 1.32
CA SER A 112 1.33 15.62 1.62
C SER A 112 2.28 14.54 2.14
N TRP A 113 3.53 14.86 2.48
CA TRP A 113 4.47 13.87 3.02
C TRP A 113 4.26 13.62 4.52
N THR A 114 4.21 12.35 4.90
CA THR A 114 4.25 11.92 6.29
C THR A 114 5.67 12.06 6.87
N PRO A 115 5.84 12.06 8.20
CA PRO A 115 7.15 11.96 8.84
C PRO A 115 7.96 10.71 8.44
N TYR A 116 7.30 9.73 7.81
CA TYR A 116 7.93 8.52 7.28
C TYR A 116 8.26 8.59 5.80
N GLY A 117 8.15 9.74 5.13
CA GLY A 117 8.54 9.85 3.73
C GLY A 117 7.64 9.04 2.80
N THR A 118 6.40 8.82 3.22
CA THR A 118 5.30 8.37 2.36
C THR A 118 4.35 9.51 2.09
N VAL A 119 3.48 9.37 1.10
CA VAL A 119 2.42 10.37 0.86
C VAL A 119 1.16 9.96 1.59
N GLU A 120 0.59 10.89 2.35
CA GLU A 120 -0.73 10.77 2.93
C GLU A 120 -1.76 10.70 1.80
N THR A 121 -2.12 9.47 1.44
CA THR A 121 -2.77 9.17 0.17
C THR A 121 -4.18 9.76 0.12
N GLU A 122 -4.94 9.68 1.20
CA GLU A 122 -6.27 10.29 1.32
C GLU A 122 -6.22 11.81 1.11
N SER A 123 -5.32 12.51 1.81
CA SER A 123 -5.13 13.95 1.65
C SER A 123 -4.73 14.31 0.22
N PHE A 124 -3.84 13.53 -0.40
CA PHE A 124 -3.44 13.73 -1.79
C PHE A 124 -4.59 13.50 -2.78
N GLU A 125 -5.36 12.42 -2.63
CA GLU A 125 -6.53 12.11 -3.45
C GLU A 125 -7.62 13.16 -3.30
N ARG A 126 -7.85 13.64 -2.08
CA ARG A 126 -8.80 14.72 -1.80
C ARG A 126 -8.37 16.03 -2.45
N ILE A 127 -7.07 16.37 -2.45
CA ILE A 127 -6.56 17.55 -3.17
C ILE A 127 -6.82 17.40 -4.68
N LEU A 128 -6.52 16.23 -5.26
CA LEU A 128 -6.81 15.97 -6.67
C LEU A 128 -8.30 16.05 -6.98
N ALA A 129 -9.15 15.44 -6.17
CA ALA A 129 -10.60 15.48 -6.35
C ALA A 129 -11.19 16.90 -6.28
N ASN A 130 -10.53 17.81 -5.56
CA ASN A 130 -10.90 19.23 -5.48
C ASN A 130 -10.28 20.11 -6.59
N ASP A 131 -9.32 19.61 -7.37
CA ASP A 131 -8.62 20.42 -8.35
C ASP A 131 -9.51 20.70 -9.58
N ARG A 132 -10.03 21.93 -9.66
CA ARG A 132 -10.90 22.41 -10.75
C ARG A 132 -10.24 22.41 -12.13
N ARG A 133 -8.93 22.18 -12.22
CA ARG A 133 -8.19 22.06 -13.48
C ARG A 133 -8.34 20.66 -14.09
N LEU A 134 -8.76 19.66 -13.30
CA LEU A 134 -9.08 18.31 -13.74
C LEU A 134 -10.53 18.21 -14.25
N THR A 135 -10.80 17.21 -15.09
CA THR A 135 -12.16 16.94 -15.60
C THR A 135 -13.11 16.58 -14.45
N TYR A 136 -14.39 16.92 -14.58
CA TYR A 136 -15.40 16.50 -13.60
C TYR A 136 -15.47 14.97 -13.50
N GLY A 137 -15.28 14.24 -14.62
CA GLY A 137 -15.26 12.78 -14.63
C GLY A 137 -14.13 12.19 -13.77
N PHE A 138 -12.91 12.70 -13.90
CA PHE A 138 -11.78 12.23 -13.11
C PHE A 138 -11.92 12.59 -11.63
N ARG A 139 -12.35 13.83 -11.32
CA ARG A 139 -12.65 14.26 -9.95
C ARG A 139 -13.73 13.39 -9.30
N PHE A 140 -14.79 13.08 -10.04
CA PHE A 140 -15.88 12.21 -9.59
C PHE A 140 -15.36 10.80 -9.30
N SER A 141 -14.56 10.23 -10.20
CA SER A 141 -14.00 8.88 -10.02
C SER A 141 -13.11 8.77 -8.78
N LEU A 142 -12.23 9.77 -8.56
CA LEU A 142 -11.42 9.85 -7.33
C LEU A 142 -12.29 9.96 -6.09
N ALA A 143 -13.23 10.90 -6.08
CA ALA A 143 -14.11 11.13 -4.95
C ALA A 143 -14.94 9.89 -4.59
N CYS A 144 -15.44 9.15 -5.60
CA CYS A 144 -16.19 7.92 -5.42
C CYS A 144 -15.34 6.79 -4.83
N ASN A 145 -14.09 6.62 -5.29
CA ASN A 145 -13.20 5.57 -4.80
C ASN A 145 -12.88 5.72 -3.31
N ASP A 146 -12.77 6.96 -2.83
CA ASP A 146 -12.46 7.28 -1.44
C ASP A 146 -13.65 7.79 -0.63
N CYS A 147 -14.86 7.71 -1.21
CA CYS A 147 -16.10 8.09 -0.56
C CYS A 147 -16.10 9.53 0.01
N PHE A 148 -15.52 10.49 -0.72
CA PHE A 148 -15.55 11.91 -0.38
C PHE A 148 -16.92 12.53 -0.71
N GLU A 149 -17.94 12.18 0.08
CA GLU A 149 -19.36 12.53 -0.15
C GLU A 149 -19.57 14.01 -0.48
N ASP A 150 -18.85 14.92 0.20
CA ASP A 150 -18.90 16.36 -0.06
C ASP A 150 -18.47 16.75 -1.48
N ILE A 151 -17.44 16.10 -2.01
CA ILE A 151 -16.93 16.33 -3.36
C ILE A 151 -17.80 15.60 -4.40
N ILE A 152 -18.29 14.42 -4.06
CA ILE A 152 -19.19 13.64 -4.91
C ILE A 152 -20.44 14.47 -5.21
N GLU A 153 -21.08 15.03 -4.19
CA GLU A 153 -22.26 15.88 -4.34
C GLU A 153 -21.97 17.13 -5.20
N GLU A 154 -20.85 17.82 -4.96
CA GLU A 154 -20.44 18.99 -5.76
C GLU A 154 -20.26 18.63 -7.23
N VAL A 155 -19.49 17.56 -7.50
CA VAL A 155 -19.01 17.23 -8.84
C VAL A 155 -20.10 16.55 -9.65
N PHE A 156 -20.93 15.70 -9.03
CA PHE A 156 -21.97 14.92 -9.71
C PHE A 156 -22.90 15.78 -10.56
N TYR A 157 -23.25 16.99 -10.09
CA TYR A 157 -24.10 17.94 -10.84
C TYR A 157 -23.54 18.31 -12.22
N TYR A 158 -22.21 18.31 -12.37
CA TYR A 158 -21.52 18.72 -13.60
C TYR A 158 -21.14 17.56 -14.51
N VAL A 159 -21.39 16.33 -14.06
CA VAL A 159 -21.17 15.13 -14.86
C VAL A 159 -22.26 15.06 -15.93
N ARG A 160 -21.92 15.45 -17.16
CA ARG A 160 -22.87 15.73 -18.27
C ARG A 160 -23.83 14.59 -18.60
N ASP A 161 -23.40 13.36 -18.41
CA ASP A 161 -24.22 12.17 -18.58
C ASP A 161 -23.77 11.10 -17.58
N PRO A 162 -24.44 10.98 -16.42
CA PRO A 162 -24.17 9.89 -15.48
C PRO A 162 -24.27 8.53 -16.15
N ALA A 163 -25.08 8.40 -17.22
CA ALA A 163 -25.26 7.16 -17.94
C ALA A 163 -24.11 6.76 -18.85
N MET A 164 -23.28 7.71 -19.28
CA MET A 164 -22.04 7.42 -19.99
C MET A 164 -21.03 6.68 -19.09
N TYR A 165 -21.13 6.84 -17.77
CA TYR A 165 -20.36 6.08 -16.79
C TYR A 165 -21.00 4.73 -16.46
N TYR A 166 -22.12 4.33 -17.08
CA TYR A 166 -22.67 2.97 -16.97
C TYR A 166 -22.24 2.05 -18.12
N THR A 167 -22.02 2.58 -19.33
CA THR A 167 -22.14 1.75 -20.55
C THR A 167 -20.82 1.41 -21.25
N GLU A 168 -19.78 2.24 -21.15
CA GLU A 168 -18.60 2.02 -22.00
C GLU A 168 -17.34 1.57 -21.25
N HIS A 169 -17.09 1.97 -19.99
CA HIS A 169 -15.76 1.79 -19.35
C HIS A 169 -15.75 1.33 -17.86
N THR A 170 -16.88 0.93 -17.27
CA THR A 170 -17.03 0.95 -15.79
C THR A 170 -17.31 -0.37 -15.07
N ALA A 171 -17.18 -1.51 -15.76
CA ALA A 171 -17.14 -2.81 -15.07
C ALA A 171 -16.00 -2.91 -14.01
N SER A 172 -15.05 -1.97 -14.03
CA SER A 172 -13.89 -1.90 -13.13
C SER A 172 -14.01 -0.89 -11.97
N ASN A 173 -15.10 -0.10 -11.87
CA ASN A 173 -15.27 0.87 -10.78
C ASN A 173 -16.64 0.76 -10.09
N GLU A 174 -16.76 -0.23 -9.22
CA GLU A 174 -18.00 -0.56 -8.53
C GLU A 174 -18.42 0.51 -7.50
N LEU A 175 -17.48 1.23 -6.89
CA LEU A 175 -17.78 2.35 -5.99
C LEU A 175 -18.35 3.55 -6.74
N GLN A 176 -17.80 3.85 -7.92
CA GLN A 176 -18.38 4.86 -8.79
C GLN A 176 -19.82 4.51 -9.20
N SER A 177 -20.10 3.25 -9.51
CA SER A 177 -21.46 2.77 -9.77
C SER A 177 -22.36 2.97 -8.57
N TYR A 178 -21.93 2.54 -7.37
CA TYR A 178 -22.68 2.74 -6.12
C TYR A 178 -23.07 4.21 -5.91
N TRP A 179 -22.09 5.12 -5.98
CA TRP A 179 -22.33 6.55 -5.78
C TRP A 179 -23.24 7.13 -6.85
N THR A 180 -23.09 6.73 -8.11
CA THR A 180 -23.96 7.20 -9.20
C THR A 180 -25.41 6.79 -8.95
N PHE A 181 -25.66 5.52 -8.61
CA PHE A 181 -27.01 5.03 -8.28
C PHE A 181 -27.59 5.65 -7.01
N ARG A 182 -26.75 5.90 -6.00
CA ARG A 182 -27.14 6.63 -4.78
C ARG A 182 -27.60 8.05 -5.11
N MET A 183 -26.85 8.77 -5.94
CA MET A 183 -27.16 10.15 -6.31
C MET A 183 -28.43 10.28 -7.17
N ILE A 184 -28.74 9.27 -7.99
CA ILE A 184 -29.99 9.23 -8.79
C ILE A 184 -31.18 8.73 -7.97
N GLY A 185 -30.94 8.06 -6.83
CA GLY A 185 -31.98 7.49 -5.98
C GLY A 185 -32.46 6.10 -6.44
N ASP A 186 -31.63 5.34 -7.16
CA ASP A 186 -31.94 4.00 -7.67
C ASP A 186 -30.88 2.96 -7.25
N LEU A 187 -30.76 2.73 -5.94
CA LEU A 187 -29.86 1.71 -5.40
C LEU A 187 -30.29 0.27 -5.77
N SER A 188 -31.55 0.04 -6.14
CA SER A 188 -32.00 -1.27 -6.64
C SER A 188 -31.28 -1.68 -7.92
N SER A 189 -31.07 -0.74 -8.84
CA SER A 189 -30.33 -1.02 -10.07
C SER A 189 -28.86 -1.31 -9.82
N PHE A 190 -28.24 -0.71 -8.80
CA PHE A 190 -26.86 -1.05 -8.41
C PHE A 190 -26.72 -2.53 -8.06
N ILE A 191 -27.64 -3.06 -7.26
CA ILE A 191 -27.64 -4.48 -6.85
C ILE A 191 -27.74 -5.37 -8.08
N ASN A 192 -28.70 -5.09 -8.98
CA ASN A 192 -28.89 -5.88 -10.21
C ASN A 192 -27.66 -5.88 -11.13
N VAL A 193 -26.95 -4.74 -11.23
CA VAL A 193 -25.73 -4.62 -12.06
C VAL A 193 -24.57 -5.39 -11.44
N VAL A 194 -24.42 -5.33 -10.13
CA VAL A 194 -23.32 -5.95 -9.38
C VAL A 194 -23.46 -7.47 -9.27
N GLU A 195 -24.68 -8.00 -9.19
CA GLU A 195 -24.93 -9.43 -9.08
C GLU A 195 -24.63 -10.21 -10.37
N SER A 196 -24.58 -9.54 -11.52
CA SER A 196 -24.41 -10.20 -12.83
C SER A 196 -23.03 -10.84 -13.11
N PRO A 197 -21.87 -10.30 -12.64
CA PRO A 197 -20.56 -10.86 -12.98
C PRO A 197 -19.91 -11.77 -11.92
N PHE A 198 -20.43 -11.79 -10.68
CA PHE A 198 -19.81 -12.51 -9.56
C PHE A 198 -20.65 -13.72 -9.16
N GLU A 199 -20.52 -14.85 -9.86
CA GLU A 199 -21.29 -16.10 -9.58
C GLU A 199 -21.28 -16.55 -8.10
N ASP A 200 -20.26 -16.16 -7.32
CA ASP A 200 -20.16 -16.46 -5.88
C ASP A 200 -20.89 -15.47 -4.95
N ILE A 201 -21.26 -14.27 -5.44
CA ILE A 201 -22.02 -13.25 -4.69
C ILE A 201 -23.55 -13.40 -4.90
N VAL A 202 -23.97 -14.15 -5.94
CA VAL A 202 -25.33 -14.22 -6.54
C VAL A 202 -26.46 -14.72 -5.63
N ARG A 203 -26.27 -14.86 -4.31
CA ARG A 203 -27.35 -15.27 -3.38
C ARG A 203 -27.26 -14.63 -2.00
N SER A 204 -26.76 -13.41 -1.92
CA SER A 204 -26.54 -12.77 -0.62
C SER A 204 -27.60 -11.73 -0.29
N ASP A 205 -28.16 -11.81 0.92
CA ASP A 205 -29.05 -10.80 1.52
C ASP A 205 -28.27 -9.50 1.88
N TYR A 206 -27.40 -9.02 0.98
CA TYR A 206 -26.66 -7.78 1.19
C TYR A 206 -27.44 -6.57 0.70
N THR A 207 -27.35 -5.48 1.44
CA THR A 207 -27.82 -4.17 0.94
C THR A 207 -26.80 -3.58 -0.04
N ALA A 208 -27.20 -2.53 -0.77
CA ALA A 208 -26.30 -1.79 -1.65
C ALA A 208 -25.07 -1.24 -0.90
N GLU A 209 -25.26 -0.74 0.33
CA GLU A 209 -24.18 -0.23 1.19
C GLU A 209 -23.23 -1.34 1.64
N GLU A 210 -23.74 -2.54 1.90
CA GLU A 210 -22.90 -3.70 2.28
C GLU A 210 -22.05 -4.18 1.10
N LEU A 211 -22.61 -4.20 -0.10
CA LEU A 211 -21.87 -4.46 -1.33
C LEU A 211 -20.80 -3.38 -1.59
N ALA A 212 -21.16 -2.10 -1.43
CA ALA A 212 -20.21 -1.00 -1.56
C ALA A 212 -19.08 -1.05 -0.51
N PHE A 213 -19.39 -1.48 0.71
CA PHE A 213 -18.36 -1.74 1.73
C PHE A 213 -17.41 -2.86 1.31
N MET A 214 -17.92 -3.97 0.76
CA MET A 214 -17.08 -5.04 0.22
C MET A 214 -16.17 -4.53 -0.91
N TYR A 215 -16.66 -3.66 -1.78
CA TYR A 215 -15.83 -3.02 -2.80
C TYR A 215 -14.77 -2.11 -2.23
N SER A 216 -15.06 -1.40 -1.14
CA SER A 216 -14.05 -0.60 -0.42
C SER A 216 -12.94 -1.49 0.14
N LEU A 217 -13.27 -2.68 0.66
CA LEU A 217 -12.28 -3.68 1.08
C LEU A 217 -11.42 -4.15 -0.10
N LYS A 218 -12.05 -4.50 -1.22
CA LYS A 218 -11.36 -4.97 -2.44
C LYS A 218 -10.43 -3.91 -3.04
N LYS A 219 -10.88 -2.65 -3.08
CA LYS A 219 -10.10 -1.50 -3.55
C LYS A 219 -9.08 -1.00 -2.53
N LYS A 220 -9.14 -1.50 -1.28
CA LYS A 220 -8.22 -1.15 -0.20
C LYS A 220 -8.25 0.34 0.14
N SER A 221 -9.40 1.00 -0.05
CA SER A 221 -9.56 2.41 0.30
C SER A 221 -9.83 2.53 1.79
N ARG A 222 -8.88 3.12 2.53
CA ARG A 222 -9.08 3.41 3.96
C ARG A 222 -10.28 4.35 4.17
N ALA A 223 -10.38 5.42 3.38
CA ALA A 223 -11.46 6.39 3.48
C ALA A 223 -12.82 5.75 3.19
N GLY A 224 -12.91 4.88 2.17
CA GLY A 224 -14.11 4.08 1.91
C GLY A 224 -14.47 3.14 3.05
N ILE A 225 -13.49 2.42 3.61
CA ILE A 225 -13.71 1.57 4.79
C ILE A 225 -14.22 2.42 5.95
N GLU A 226 -13.58 3.54 6.27
CA GLU A 226 -13.99 4.44 7.34
C GLU A 226 -15.41 4.98 7.15
N TYR A 227 -15.75 5.35 5.92
CA TYR A 227 -17.10 5.79 5.56
C TYR A 227 -18.12 4.72 5.92
N PHE A 228 -17.97 3.49 5.42
CA PHE A 228 -18.97 2.44 5.65
C PHE A 228 -18.98 1.92 7.08
N LEU A 229 -17.86 1.96 7.82
CA LEU A 229 -17.83 1.67 9.26
C LEU A 229 -18.73 2.62 10.07
N LYS A 230 -18.86 3.88 9.64
CA LYS A 230 -19.74 4.88 10.28
C LYS A 230 -21.21 4.71 9.91
N HIS A 231 -21.50 4.12 8.76
CA HIS A 231 -22.86 4.04 8.20
C HIS A 231 -23.53 2.67 8.35
N LEU A 232 -22.76 1.60 8.53
CA LEU A 232 -23.30 0.24 8.68
C LEU A 232 -23.38 -0.19 10.15
N PRO A 233 -24.38 -1.03 10.53
CA PRO A 233 -24.44 -1.60 11.87
C PRO A 233 -23.21 -2.47 12.16
N ARG A 234 -22.59 -2.27 13.33
CA ARG A 234 -21.36 -2.98 13.74
C ARG A 234 -21.42 -4.50 13.58
N PRO A 235 -22.51 -5.21 13.97
CA PRO A 235 -22.56 -6.66 13.77
C PRO A 235 -22.49 -7.08 12.29
N ARG A 236 -23.04 -6.26 11.39
CA ARG A 236 -23.02 -6.53 9.94
C ARG A 236 -21.63 -6.27 9.36
N VAL A 237 -21.00 -5.15 9.74
CA VAL A 237 -19.59 -4.87 9.42
C VAL A 237 -18.69 -6.04 9.81
N GLU A 238 -18.77 -6.48 11.07
CA GLU A 238 -17.90 -7.54 11.58
C GLU A 238 -18.13 -8.86 10.82
N THR A 239 -19.38 -9.20 10.49
CA THR A 239 -19.73 -10.36 9.67
C THR A 239 -19.15 -10.28 8.25
N ILE A 240 -19.27 -9.10 7.61
CA ILE A 240 -18.73 -8.86 6.27
C ILE A 240 -17.20 -8.99 6.30
N CYS A 241 -16.55 -8.38 7.28
CA CYS A 241 -15.10 -8.46 7.44
C CYS A 241 -14.65 -9.91 7.65
N GLU A 242 -15.27 -10.70 8.54
CA GLU A 242 -14.88 -12.09 8.74
C GLU A 242 -14.99 -12.95 7.47
N ARG A 243 -15.97 -12.64 6.60
CA ARG A 243 -16.22 -13.38 5.37
C ARG A 243 -15.35 -12.94 4.20
N HIS A 244 -15.09 -11.63 4.08
CA HIS A 244 -14.47 -11.01 2.90
C HIS A 244 -13.12 -10.37 3.17
N PHE A 245 -12.51 -10.62 4.34
CA PHE A 245 -11.19 -10.08 4.66
C PHE A 245 -10.12 -10.45 3.62
N SER A 246 -10.22 -11.64 3.03
CA SER A 246 -9.28 -12.10 2.00
C SER A 246 -9.24 -11.17 0.78
N SER A 247 -10.33 -10.46 0.46
CA SER A 247 -10.36 -9.47 -0.62
C SER A 247 -9.45 -8.27 -0.34
N LEU A 248 -9.31 -7.86 0.92
CA LEU A 248 -8.36 -6.82 1.34
C LEU A 248 -6.91 -7.31 1.23
N LEU A 249 -6.69 -8.61 1.50
CA LEU A 249 -5.38 -9.25 1.47
C LEU A 249 -4.93 -9.68 0.07
N ALA A 250 -5.86 -9.83 -0.86
CA ALA A 250 -5.55 -10.27 -2.21
C ALA A 250 -4.61 -9.26 -2.91
N PRO A 251 -3.63 -9.74 -3.70
CA PRO A 251 -2.93 -8.87 -4.62
C PRO A 251 -3.93 -8.27 -5.61
N THR A 252 -3.77 -7.00 -5.99
CA THR A 252 -4.69 -6.39 -6.96
C THR A 252 -4.47 -7.07 -8.31
N SER A 253 -5.52 -7.71 -8.86
CA SER A 253 -5.46 -8.40 -10.15
C SER A 253 -5.39 -7.44 -11.36
N GLU A 254 -5.62 -6.14 -11.14
CA GLU A 254 -5.66 -5.10 -12.17
C GLU A 254 -4.27 -4.71 -12.72
N GLY A 255 -3.17 -5.29 -12.21
CA GLY A 255 -1.82 -5.11 -12.74
C GLY A 255 -1.37 -6.32 -13.55
N GLY A 256 -1.21 -6.16 -14.87
CA GLY A 256 -0.46 -7.12 -15.69
C GLY A 256 1.00 -7.26 -15.22
N LEU A 257 1.83 -7.99 -15.97
CA LEU A 257 3.25 -8.31 -15.70
C LEU A 257 4.20 -7.12 -15.35
N LEU A 258 3.71 -5.88 -15.34
CA LEU A 258 4.40 -4.70 -14.86
C LEU A 258 3.92 -4.42 -13.43
N ALA A 259 4.83 -4.58 -12.47
CA ALA A 259 4.63 -4.47 -11.03
C ALA A 259 3.53 -3.49 -10.61
N LEU A 260 2.64 -3.95 -9.72
CA LEU A 260 1.66 -3.11 -9.04
C LEU A 260 2.34 -1.81 -8.55
N PRO A 261 1.76 -0.63 -8.80
CA PRO A 261 2.28 0.62 -8.25
C PRO A 261 2.39 0.50 -6.72
N ALA A 262 3.53 0.87 -6.15
CA ALA A 262 3.79 0.96 -4.69
C ALA A 262 2.58 1.46 -3.89
N ARG A 263 1.92 2.47 -4.45
CA ARG A 263 0.72 3.11 -3.95
C ARG A 263 -0.39 2.14 -3.55
N LEU A 264 -0.69 1.14 -4.39
CA LEU A 264 -1.78 0.19 -4.10
C LEU A 264 -1.43 -0.73 -2.92
N GLU A 265 -0.14 -0.92 -2.64
CA GLU A 265 0.34 -1.75 -1.52
C GLU A 265 0.43 -0.96 -0.21
N GLU A 266 0.70 0.36 -0.26
CA GLU A 266 0.62 1.24 0.91
C GLU A 266 -0.80 1.45 1.37
N GLN A 267 -1.70 1.80 0.44
CA GLN A 267 -3.14 1.92 0.70
C GLN A 267 -3.64 0.64 1.37
N ARG A 268 -3.18 -0.52 0.89
CA ARG A 268 -3.48 -1.82 1.49
C ARG A 268 -3.07 -1.93 2.95
N SER A 269 -1.86 -1.48 3.28
CA SER A 269 -1.30 -1.61 4.64
C SER A 269 -1.99 -0.67 5.62
N ASP A 270 -2.26 0.58 5.21
CA ASP A 270 -2.99 1.55 6.02
C ASP A 270 -4.45 1.13 6.23
N ALA A 271 -5.14 0.72 5.15
CA ALA A 271 -6.50 0.19 5.21
C ALA A 271 -6.59 -1.06 6.09
N LEU A 272 -5.62 -1.98 5.98
CA LEU A 272 -5.53 -3.16 6.84
C LEU A 272 -5.38 -2.78 8.31
N TYR A 273 -4.44 -1.91 8.64
CA TYR A 273 -4.20 -1.48 10.02
C TYR A 273 -5.45 -0.78 10.59
N PHE A 274 -6.02 0.16 9.85
CA PHE A 274 -7.23 0.87 10.22
C PHE A 274 -8.41 -0.09 10.46
N LEU A 275 -8.64 -1.05 9.55
CA LEU A 275 -9.72 -2.01 9.71
C LEU A 275 -9.51 -2.88 10.95
N LEU A 276 -8.31 -3.44 11.13
CA LEU A 276 -7.97 -4.21 12.32
C LEU A 276 -8.12 -3.39 13.62
N SER A 277 -7.89 -2.08 13.56
CA SER A 277 -8.10 -1.18 14.70
C SER A 277 -9.56 -1.02 15.12
N SER A 278 -10.47 -1.13 14.16
CA SER A 278 -11.89 -0.84 14.36
C SER A 278 -12.73 -2.07 14.74
N LEU A 279 -12.21 -3.28 14.49
CA LEU A 279 -12.89 -4.53 14.78
C LEU A 279 -12.87 -4.91 16.28
N SER A 280 -13.89 -5.63 16.74
CA SER A 280 -13.89 -6.24 18.08
C SER A 280 -12.72 -7.22 18.25
N GLU A 281 -12.28 -7.42 19.50
CA GLU A 281 -11.12 -8.27 19.80
C GLU A 281 -11.31 -9.72 19.31
N ASN A 282 -12.53 -10.26 19.40
CA ASN A 282 -12.85 -11.61 18.95
C ASN A 282 -12.71 -11.73 17.42
N VAL A 283 -13.38 -10.85 16.68
CA VAL A 283 -13.37 -10.85 15.20
C VAL A 283 -11.97 -10.62 14.67
N ARG A 284 -11.26 -9.63 15.23
CA ARG A 284 -9.86 -9.34 14.91
C ARG A 284 -8.98 -10.57 15.16
N GLY A 285 -9.11 -11.22 16.31
CA GLY A 285 -8.35 -12.42 16.65
C GLY A 285 -8.64 -13.61 15.72
N ASN A 286 -9.88 -13.77 15.25
CA ASN A 286 -10.24 -14.80 14.27
C ASN A 286 -9.58 -14.54 12.92
N ILE A 287 -9.70 -13.30 12.43
CA ILE A 287 -9.15 -12.87 11.15
C ILE A 287 -7.62 -13.01 11.13
N LEU A 288 -6.95 -12.50 12.16
CA LEU A 288 -5.50 -12.53 12.30
C LEU A 288 -4.95 -13.97 12.27
N ARG A 289 -5.61 -14.90 12.97
CA ARG A 289 -5.20 -16.32 13.00
C ARG A 289 -5.35 -17.01 11.66
N ARG A 290 -6.43 -16.73 10.93
CA ARG A 290 -6.71 -17.36 9.64
C ARG A 290 -5.80 -16.86 8.50
N ASN A 291 -5.26 -15.65 8.65
CA ASN A 291 -4.52 -14.95 7.60
C ASN A 291 -3.14 -14.47 8.09
N ALA A 292 -2.51 -15.25 8.98
CA ALA A 292 -1.28 -14.83 9.65
C ALA A 292 -0.16 -14.48 8.67
N TYR A 293 0.02 -15.32 7.63
CA TYR A 293 1.03 -15.12 6.60
C TYR A 293 0.78 -13.84 5.81
N GLU A 294 -0.44 -13.67 5.29
CA GLU A 294 -0.81 -12.56 4.44
C GLU A 294 -0.65 -11.24 5.20
N VAL A 295 -1.17 -11.16 6.43
CA VAL A 295 -1.08 -9.96 7.28
C VAL A 295 0.37 -9.57 7.53
N LEU A 296 1.23 -10.51 7.92
CA LEU A 296 2.66 -10.25 8.10
C LEU A 296 3.33 -9.80 6.80
N ASN A 297 3.00 -10.46 5.68
CA ASN A 297 3.53 -10.11 4.38
C ASN A 297 3.12 -8.69 3.91
N ILE A 298 1.96 -8.19 4.34
CA ILE A 298 1.54 -6.80 4.09
C ILE A 298 2.44 -5.84 4.88
N PHE A 299 2.66 -6.10 6.17
CA PHE A 299 3.46 -5.23 7.04
C PHE A 299 4.97 -5.29 6.80
N LEU A 300 5.46 -6.21 5.97
CA LEU A 300 6.83 -6.18 5.42
C LEU A 300 7.08 -5.04 4.42
N ARG A 301 6.18 -4.07 4.30
CA ARG A 301 6.36 -2.91 3.42
C ARG A 301 6.72 -1.69 4.24
N TYR A 302 7.62 -0.87 3.72
CA TYR A 302 7.86 0.45 4.28
C TYR A 302 6.59 1.31 4.18
N PRO A 303 6.21 2.07 5.23
CA PRO A 303 6.90 2.26 6.52
C PRO A 303 6.39 1.36 7.66
N PHE A 304 5.63 0.30 7.36
CA PHE A 304 4.88 -0.52 8.33
C PHE A 304 5.70 -1.60 9.05
N PHE A 305 7.03 -1.56 8.99
CA PHE A 305 7.91 -2.53 9.63
C PHE A 305 7.71 -2.66 11.15
N GLY A 306 7.40 -1.54 11.82
CA GLY A 306 7.05 -1.57 13.24
C GLY A 306 5.79 -2.41 13.52
N LEU A 307 4.82 -2.42 12.60
CA LEU A 307 3.66 -3.32 12.69
C LEU A 307 4.09 -4.75 12.45
N PHE A 308 4.97 -5.02 11.50
CA PHE A 308 5.47 -6.38 11.29
C PHE A 308 6.09 -6.94 12.56
N ASP A 309 7.02 -6.22 13.20
CA ASP A 309 7.66 -6.67 14.44
C ASP A 309 6.63 -6.91 15.54
N LYS A 310 5.67 -5.99 15.72
CA LYS A 310 4.61 -6.13 16.71
C LYS A 310 3.72 -7.34 16.46
N PHE A 311 3.20 -7.48 15.24
CA PHE A 311 2.28 -8.55 14.88
C PHE A 311 2.97 -9.91 14.78
N SER A 312 4.26 -9.95 14.43
CA SER A 312 5.01 -11.21 14.31
C SER A 312 5.06 -11.96 15.64
N THR A 313 5.21 -11.26 16.77
CA THR A 313 5.21 -11.86 18.11
C THR A 313 3.90 -12.60 18.45
N ILE A 314 2.80 -12.20 17.82
CA ILE A 314 1.46 -12.75 18.03
C ILE A 314 1.17 -13.84 16.99
N LEU A 315 1.53 -13.57 15.74
CA LEU A 315 1.13 -14.36 14.58
C LEU A 315 2.05 -15.52 14.26
N VAL A 316 3.30 -15.53 14.76
CA VAL A 316 4.28 -16.55 14.41
C VAL A 316 3.81 -17.97 14.73
N ASN A 317 3.06 -18.16 15.83
CA ASN A 317 2.49 -19.46 16.23
C ASN A 317 1.26 -19.88 15.39
N HIS A 318 0.79 -19.02 14.49
CA HIS A 318 -0.33 -19.29 13.59
C HIS A 318 0.14 -19.48 12.14
N LEU A 319 1.44 -19.34 11.87
CA LEU A 319 2.01 -19.62 10.56
C LEU A 319 2.17 -21.13 10.35
N ARG A 320 2.13 -21.55 9.09
CA ARG A 320 2.65 -22.86 8.71
C ARG A 320 4.17 -22.76 8.52
N GLU A 321 4.84 -23.91 8.56
CA GLU A 321 6.29 -24.00 8.30
C GLU A 321 6.66 -23.40 6.92
N ILE A 322 5.87 -23.71 5.89
CA ILE A 322 6.07 -23.18 4.54
C ILE A 322 5.85 -21.66 4.45
N ASP A 323 4.88 -21.13 5.20
CA ASP A 323 4.62 -19.68 5.25
C ASP A 323 5.77 -18.94 5.92
N THR A 324 6.37 -19.56 6.95
CA THR A 324 7.56 -19.03 7.64
C THR A 324 8.74 -18.94 6.67
N LEU A 325 8.98 -20.00 5.88
CA LEU A 325 10.00 -19.98 4.83
C LEU A 325 9.75 -18.84 3.83
N TYR A 326 8.52 -18.69 3.32
CA TYR A 326 8.20 -17.63 2.37
C TYR A 326 8.36 -16.22 2.93
N LEU A 327 8.01 -15.99 4.20
CA LEU A 327 8.27 -14.71 4.86
C LEU A 327 9.77 -14.42 4.96
N LEU A 328 10.59 -15.42 5.35
CA LEU A 328 12.04 -15.24 5.43
C LEU A 328 12.66 -14.94 4.07
N VAL A 329 12.26 -15.67 3.02
CA VAL A 329 12.68 -15.39 1.63
C VAL A 329 12.33 -13.95 1.25
N ARG A 330 11.12 -13.51 1.56
CA ARG A 330 10.67 -12.14 1.27
C ARG A 330 11.47 -11.08 2.03
N ILE A 331 11.76 -11.30 3.32
CA ILE A 331 12.60 -10.39 4.12
C ILE A 331 14.00 -10.29 3.51
N VAL A 332 14.57 -11.42 3.11
CA VAL A 332 15.88 -11.47 2.47
C VAL A 332 15.86 -10.73 1.13
N HIS A 333 14.85 -10.91 0.28
CA HIS A 333 14.71 -10.14 -0.96
C HIS A 333 14.62 -8.63 -0.72
N LEU A 334 13.90 -8.20 0.30
CA LEU A 334 13.81 -6.77 0.66
C LEU A 334 15.18 -6.20 1.05
N ARG A 335 16.05 -7.01 1.67
CA ARG A 335 17.45 -6.66 1.93
C ARG A 335 18.24 -6.52 0.62
N TYR A 336 18.16 -7.49 -0.29
CA TYR A 336 18.96 -7.51 -1.52
C TYR A 336 18.62 -6.41 -2.50
N LEU A 337 17.35 -6.03 -2.57
CA LEU A 337 16.91 -4.96 -3.44
C LEU A 337 17.35 -3.57 -2.92
N ASN A 338 18.14 -3.50 -1.84
CA ASN A 338 18.57 -2.27 -1.15
C ASN A 338 17.41 -1.33 -0.82
N VAL A 339 16.18 -1.83 -0.82
CA VAL A 339 15.02 -0.97 -0.62
C VAL A 339 14.95 -0.58 0.86
N HIS A 340 15.48 -1.40 1.78
CA HIS A 340 15.29 -1.17 3.22
C HIS A 340 16.49 -1.59 4.08
N LEU A 341 17.08 -0.64 4.81
CA LEU A 341 18.11 -0.90 5.85
C LEU A 341 17.64 -1.89 6.93
N PHE A 342 16.34 -1.95 7.19
CA PHE A 342 15.76 -2.76 8.26
C PHE A 342 15.69 -4.25 7.94
N GLY A 343 15.96 -4.68 6.70
CA GLY A 343 15.80 -6.07 6.28
C GLY A 343 16.54 -7.07 7.17
N TYR A 344 17.77 -6.74 7.59
CA TYR A 344 18.54 -7.60 8.49
C TYR A 344 17.97 -7.66 9.91
N GLN A 345 17.62 -6.50 10.48
CA GLN A 345 17.03 -6.43 11.82
C GLN A 345 15.67 -7.14 11.87
N LEU A 346 14.84 -6.97 10.83
CA LEU A 346 13.56 -7.68 10.67
C LEU A 346 13.78 -9.19 10.60
N PHE A 347 14.78 -9.64 9.83
CA PHE A 347 15.13 -11.05 9.75
C PHE A 347 15.52 -11.61 11.11
N GLN A 348 16.44 -10.94 11.83
CA GLN A 348 16.89 -11.37 13.15
C GLN A 348 15.75 -11.40 14.16
N ASN A 349 14.93 -10.34 14.20
CA ASN A 349 13.80 -10.22 15.11
C ASN A 349 12.79 -11.35 14.88
N PHE A 350 12.44 -11.60 13.62
CA PHE A 350 11.52 -12.65 13.24
C PHE A 350 12.10 -14.04 13.50
N TRP A 351 13.33 -14.31 13.07
CA TRP A 351 14.01 -15.60 13.29
C TRP A 351 14.10 -15.94 14.77
N ARG A 352 14.42 -14.97 15.63
CA ARG A 352 14.53 -15.17 17.08
C ARG A 352 13.24 -15.67 17.71
N ILE A 353 12.08 -15.22 17.23
CA ILE A 353 10.77 -15.62 17.77
C ILE A 353 10.17 -16.84 17.07
N CYS A 354 10.75 -17.31 15.96
CA CYS A 354 10.28 -18.50 15.26
C CYS A 354 10.40 -19.76 16.16
N PRO A 355 9.37 -20.62 16.18
CA PRO A 355 9.46 -21.94 16.82
C PRO A 355 10.62 -22.78 16.26
N GLU A 356 11.30 -23.54 17.12
CA GLU A 356 12.45 -24.39 16.73
C GLU A 356 12.11 -25.42 15.65
N GLY A 357 10.89 -25.95 15.65
CA GLY A 357 10.40 -26.83 14.59
C GLY A 357 10.42 -26.14 13.22
N TYR A 358 10.03 -24.85 13.17
CA TYR A 358 9.97 -24.09 11.92
C TYR A 358 11.38 -23.71 11.46
N LYS A 359 12.29 -23.39 12.39
CA LYS A 359 13.71 -23.17 12.06
C LYS A 359 14.34 -24.40 11.44
N THR A 360 14.11 -25.56 12.06
CA THR A 360 14.60 -26.85 11.57
C THR A 360 14.05 -27.14 10.17
N TYR A 361 12.75 -26.92 9.95
CA TYR A 361 12.13 -27.04 8.64
C TYR A 361 12.83 -26.13 7.61
N VAL A 362 12.97 -24.84 7.89
CA VAL A 362 13.60 -23.87 6.97
C VAL A 362 15.01 -24.30 6.60
N ILE A 363 15.85 -24.65 7.57
CA ILE A 363 17.24 -25.10 7.32
C ILE A 363 17.26 -26.36 6.46
N ASN A 364 16.42 -27.35 6.78
CA ASN A 364 16.34 -28.59 6.01
C ASN A 364 15.86 -28.33 4.58
N THR A 365 14.85 -27.49 4.39
CA THR A 365 14.37 -27.14 3.05
C THR A 365 15.45 -26.40 2.24
N CYS A 366 16.16 -25.44 2.83
CA CYS A 366 17.23 -24.70 2.14
C CYS A 366 18.46 -25.56 1.79
N THR A 367 18.70 -26.65 2.52
CA THR A 367 19.84 -27.55 2.27
C THR A 367 19.51 -28.70 1.33
N THR A 368 18.24 -29.11 1.24
CA THR A 368 17.82 -30.30 0.49
C THR A 368 17.01 -30.01 -0.76
N SER A 369 16.34 -28.85 -0.84
CA SER A 369 15.44 -28.51 -1.94
C SER A 369 16.06 -27.41 -2.80
N PHE A 370 16.04 -27.60 -4.12
CA PHE A 370 16.50 -26.57 -5.05
C PHE A 370 15.40 -25.51 -5.21
N PHE A 371 15.45 -24.46 -4.40
CA PHE A 371 14.62 -23.28 -4.62
C PHE A 371 15.51 -22.03 -4.81
N PRO A 372 15.10 -21.08 -5.67
CA PRO A 372 15.84 -19.84 -5.86
C PRO A 372 16.05 -19.15 -4.51
N ASP A 373 17.23 -18.61 -4.26
CA ASP A 373 17.56 -17.85 -3.04
C ASP A 373 17.90 -18.65 -1.77
N GLN A 374 18.05 -19.98 -1.85
CA GLN A 374 18.44 -20.81 -0.70
C GLN A 374 19.73 -20.31 0.00
N GLU A 375 20.75 -19.92 -0.77
CA GLU A 375 22.03 -19.45 -0.23
C GLU A 375 21.89 -18.08 0.46
N LEU A 376 20.99 -17.24 -0.04
CA LEU A 376 20.73 -15.93 0.54
C LEU A 376 20.07 -16.09 1.91
N VAL A 377 19.09 -17.01 2.01
CA VAL A 377 18.42 -17.34 3.28
C VAL A 377 19.40 -18.00 4.25
N LEU A 378 20.17 -19.00 3.81
CA LEU A 378 21.18 -19.66 4.66
C LEU A 378 22.25 -18.70 5.17
N SER A 379 22.72 -17.77 4.33
CA SER A 379 23.65 -16.72 4.75
C SER A 379 23.03 -15.83 5.82
N ALA A 380 21.77 -15.40 5.65
CA ALA A 380 21.07 -14.59 6.64
C ALA A 380 20.85 -15.34 7.97
N ILE A 381 20.57 -16.65 7.94
CA ILE A 381 20.48 -17.50 9.13
C ILE A 381 21.82 -17.56 9.86
N ARG A 382 22.91 -17.89 9.16
CA ARG A 382 24.26 -17.96 9.76
C ARG A 382 24.63 -16.64 10.43
N GLU A 383 24.35 -15.53 9.74
CA GLU A 383 24.58 -14.18 10.25
C GLU A 383 23.71 -13.87 11.47
N ALA A 384 22.44 -14.28 11.48
CA ALA A 384 21.53 -14.10 12.62
C ALA A 384 21.91 -14.96 13.84
N GLU A 385 22.55 -16.12 13.61
CA GLU A 385 23.04 -17.02 14.67
C GLU A 385 24.47 -16.68 15.14
N GLY A 386 25.11 -15.67 14.56
CA GLY A 386 26.49 -15.31 14.88
C GLY A 386 27.52 -16.35 14.43
N ILE A 387 27.15 -17.22 13.48
CA ILE A 387 28.05 -18.21 12.89
C ILE A 387 28.83 -17.50 11.77
N HIS A 388 29.99 -16.96 12.12
CA HIS A 388 30.91 -16.43 11.12
C HIS A 388 31.48 -17.58 10.27
N ALA A 389 31.42 -17.46 8.95
CA ALA A 389 32.08 -18.40 8.04
C ALA A 389 33.60 -18.37 8.35
N ALA A 390 34.11 -19.50 8.83
CA ALA A 390 35.53 -19.71 9.08
C ALA A 390 36.34 -19.86 7.79
#